data_AF-A0A8J4FVW9-F1
#
_entry.id   AF-A0A8J4FVW9-F1
#
_cell.length_a   1.000
_cell.length_b   1.000
_cell.length_c   1.000
_cell.angle_alpha   90.00
_cell.angle_beta   90.00
_cell.angle_gamma   90.00
#
_symmetry.space_group_name_H-M   'P 1'
#
loop_
_entity.id
_entity.type
_entity.pdbx_description
1 polymer ?
#
loop_
_entity_poly.entity_id
_entity_poly.type
_entity_poly.pdbx_seq_one_letter_code
_entity_poly.pdbx_strand_id
1 'polypeptide(L)'
;MIANPTIPAFRYDPYGRIFTRERYDHAGMRAVRRRVIEMACGAQRWGVVLGTLGRQGNPSILATLERHLTAKGIPYTIILMSEVSPPRLAMFPDLDAFVQIACPRLSIDWGEAFSRPTLTPYEALVALDVVPGWWEGAEPQQQQGQQGGIGLYTGASNAEGAMAPYPMDYYAKDGGEWNSSYHKKS
;
A
#
# COMPACT_ATOMS: atom_id res chain seq x y z
N MET A 1 2.19 -13.36 -5.41
CA MET A 1 1.58 -12.84 -6.65
C MET A 1 1.65 -11.32 -6.72
N ILE A 2 1.14 -10.56 -5.73
CA ILE A 2 1.16 -9.09 -5.77
C ILE A 2 2.57 -8.49 -5.99
N ALA A 3 3.56 -8.91 -5.19
CA ALA A 3 4.95 -8.44 -5.30
C ALA A 3 5.76 -9.07 -6.44
N ASN A 4 5.28 -10.17 -7.02
CA ASN A 4 5.99 -10.95 -8.05
C ASN A 4 5.01 -11.30 -9.18
N PRO A 5 4.54 -10.31 -9.97
CA PRO A 5 3.48 -10.49 -10.97
C PRO A 5 3.88 -11.41 -12.14
N THR A 6 5.17 -11.44 -12.47
CA THR A 6 5.70 -12.17 -13.63
C THR A 6 6.02 -13.63 -13.33
N ILE A 7 6.13 -14.00 -12.06
CA ILE A 7 6.47 -15.36 -11.64
C ILE A 7 5.19 -16.21 -11.61
N PRO A 8 5.12 -17.33 -12.36
CA PRO A 8 3.98 -18.24 -12.28
C PRO A 8 3.78 -18.76 -10.84
N ALA A 9 2.57 -18.58 -10.31
CA ALA A 9 2.19 -19.08 -9.00
C ALA A 9 1.29 -20.31 -9.14
N PHE A 10 1.54 -21.33 -8.33
CA PHE A 10 0.72 -22.53 -8.25
C PHE A 10 0.32 -22.80 -6.80
N ARG A 11 -0.92 -23.24 -6.59
CA ARG A 11 -1.45 -23.64 -5.28
C ARG A 11 -1.82 -25.11 -5.31
N TYR A 12 -1.32 -25.83 -4.31
CA TYR A 12 -1.75 -27.18 -4.01
C TYR A 12 -2.65 -27.15 -2.78
N ASP A 13 -3.88 -27.64 -2.93
CA ASP A 13 -4.80 -27.89 -1.81
C ASP A 13 -4.56 -29.32 -1.30
N PRO A 14 -4.03 -29.51 -0.08
CA PRO A 14 -3.72 -30.85 0.43
C PRO A 14 -4.95 -31.68 0.78
N TYR A 15 -6.10 -31.06 1.04
CA TYR A 15 -7.34 -31.76 1.38
C TYR A 15 -8.05 -32.22 0.11
N GLY A 16 -8.23 -31.30 -0.84
CA GLY A 16 -8.83 -31.60 -2.14
C GLY A 16 -7.90 -32.37 -3.09
N ARG A 17 -6.59 -32.39 -2.80
CA ARG A 17 -5.52 -32.85 -3.71
C ARG A 17 -5.56 -32.17 -5.07
N ILE A 18 -5.99 -30.90 -5.08
CA ILE A 18 -6.15 -30.13 -6.31
C ILE A 18 -4.90 -29.25 -6.49
N PHE A 19 -4.27 -29.37 -7.65
CA PHE A 19 -3.20 -28.47 -8.08
C PHE A 19 -3.76 -27.46 -9.08
N THR A 20 -3.63 -26.18 -8.77
CA THR A 20 -4.18 -25.08 -9.58
C THR A 20 -3.10 -24.04 -9.88
N ARG A 21 -3.20 -23.42 -11.05
CA ARG A 21 -2.40 -22.24 -11.39
C ARG A 21 -3.16 -21.00 -10.90
N GLU A 22 -2.56 -20.27 -9.99
CA GLU A 22 -3.14 -19.06 -9.42
C GLU A 22 -2.80 -17.84 -10.30
N ARG A 23 -3.75 -16.92 -10.40
CA ARG A 23 -3.58 -15.62 -11.07
C ARG A 23 -4.09 -14.54 -10.12
N TYR A 24 -3.51 -13.35 -10.23
CA TYR A 24 -3.94 -12.20 -9.45
C TYR A 24 -4.35 -11.08 -10.39
N ASP A 25 -5.49 -10.46 -10.14
CA ASP A 25 -5.97 -9.32 -10.91
C ASP A 25 -5.28 -8.03 -10.45
N HIS A 26 -4.09 -7.80 -10.99
CA HIS A 26 -3.33 -6.59 -10.71
C HIS A 26 -4.01 -5.33 -11.25
N ALA A 27 -4.73 -5.43 -12.38
CA ALA A 27 -5.41 -4.30 -12.99
C ALA A 27 -6.58 -3.85 -12.12
N GLY A 28 -7.44 -4.78 -11.71
CA GLY A 28 -8.55 -4.53 -10.80
C GLY A 28 -8.07 -3.98 -9.46
N MET A 29 -7.05 -4.60 -8.84
CA MET A 29 -6.49 -4.10 -7.58
C MET A 29 -5.98 -2.65 -7.73
N ARG A 30 -5.18 -2.34 -8.75
CA ARG A 30 -4.66 -0.98 -8.97
C ARG A 30 -5.78 0.03 -9.22
N ALA A 31 -6.82 -0.35 -9.97
CA ALA A 31 -7.96 0.52 -10.23
C ALA A 31 -8.73 0.85 -8.94
N VAL A 32 -8.98 -0.16 -8.09
CA VAL A 32 -9.63 0.03 -6.78
C VAL A 32 -8.76 0.94 -5.90
N ARG A 33 -7.46 0.64 -5.76
CA ARG A 33 -6.57 1.43 -4.91
C ARG A 33 -6.45 2.88 -5.37
N ARG A 34 -6.32 3.12 -6.68
CA ARG A 34 -6.33 4.47 -7.26
C ARG A 34 -7.61 5.23 -6.91
N ARG A 35 -8.77 4.61 -7.12
CA ARG A 35 -10.07 5.23 -6.79
C ARG A 35 -10.14 5.62 -5.31
N VAL A 36 -9.67 4.76 -4.40
CA VAL A 36 -9.68 5.04 -2.95
C VAL A 36 -8.76 6.23 -2.62
N ILE A 37 -7.61 6.35 -3.29
CA ILE A 37 -6.70 7.51 -3.13
C ILE A 37 -7.37 8.78 -3.63
N GLU A 38 -7.93 8.77 -4.83
CA GLU A 38 -8.63 9.91 -5.42
C GLU A 38 -9.79 10.38 -4.52
N MET A 39 -10.52 9.45 -3.89
CA MET A 39 -11.56 9.78 -2.90
C MET A 39 -10.98 10.45 -1.65
N ALA A 40 -9.79 10.07 -1.21
CA ALA A 40 -9.14 10.64 -0.04
C ALA A 40 -8.50 12.01 -0.30
N CYS A 41 -8.15 12.35 -1.54
CA CYS A 41 -7.64 13.69 -1.88
C CYS A 41 -8.61 14.82 -1.49
N GLY A 42 -9.92 14.55 -1.46
CA GLY A 42 -10.96 15.50 -1.03
C GLY A 42 -11.28 15.48 0.46
N ALA A 43 -10.59 14.67 1.28
CA ALA A 43 -10.88 14.52 2.70
C ALA A 43 -10.46 15.76 3.51
N GLN A 44 -11.37 16.28 4.34
CA GLN A 44 -11.11 17.47 5.16
C GLN A 44 -10.55 17.11 6.54
N ARG A 45 -10.95 15.96 7.09
CA ARG A 45 -10.48 15.47 8.41
C ARG A 45 -10.00 14.04 8.31
N TRP A 46 -8.80 13.80 8.87
CA TRP A 46 -8.10 12.53 8.72
C TRP A 46 -8.01 11.74 10.03
N GLY A 47 -8.19 10.43 9.95
CA GLY A 47 -7.84 9.49 11.01
C GLY A 47 -6.49 8.86 10.75
N VAL A 48 -5.54 9.01 11.68
CA VAL A 48 -4.23 8.36 11.61
C VAL A 48 -4.21 7.20 12.59
N VAL A 49 -4.37 5.98 12.09
CA VAL A 49 -4.45 4.77 12.91
C VAL A 49 -3.05 4.19 13.11
N LEU A 50 -2.57 4.12 14.35
CA LEU A 50 -1.35 3.42 14.71
C LEU A 50 -1.72 2.05 15.32
N GLY A 51 -1.30 0.98 14.64
CA GLY A 51 -1.48 -0.37 15.13
C GLY A 51 -0.65 -0.62 16.40
N THR A 52 -1.23 -1.26 17.41
CA THR A 52 -0.54 -1.57 18.68
C THR A 52 -0.35 -3.07 18.92
N LEU A 53 -0.82 -3.93 18.01
CA LEU A 53 -0.72 -5.38 18.16
C LEU A 53 0.60 -5.93 17.58
N GLY A 54 1.36 -6.61 18.44
CA GLY A 54 2.57 -7.31 18.06
C GLY A 54 3.66 -6.35 17.56
N ARG A 55 4.15 -6.57 16.34
CA ARG A 55 5.17 -5.72 15.69
C ARG A 55 4.58 -4.73 14.68
N GLN A 56 3.26 -4.55 14.71
CA GLN A 56 2.58 -3.56 13.88
C GLN A 56 2.70 -2.17 14.52
N GLY A 57 2.61 -1.13 13.70
CA GLY A 57 2.79 0.24 14.13
C GLY A 57 4.23 0.68 13.97
N ASN A 58 4.42 1.82 13.33
CA ASN A 58 5.72 2.46 13.17
C ASN A 58 5.59 3.95 13.56
N PRO A 59 6.07 4.34 14.76
CA PRO A 59 6.02 5.73 15.21
C PRO A 59 6.76 6.71 14.29
N SER A 60 7.79 6.27 13.56
CA SER A 60 8.50 7.12 12.60
C SER A 60 7.61 7.49 11.41
N ILE A 61 6.81 6.56 10.91
CA ILE A 61 5.82 6.83 9.85
C ILE A 61 4.72 7.74 10.37
N LEU A 62 4.27 7.53 11.61
CA LEU A 62 3.30 8.41 12.26
C LEU A 62 3.83 9.85 12.27
N ALA A 63 5.05 10.06 12.76
CA ALA A 63 5.68 11.39 12.78
C ALA A 63 5.79 12.01 11.37
N THR A 64 6.11 11.22 10.35
CA THR A 64 6.12 11.70 8.95
C THR A 64 4.73 12.16 8.52
N LEU A 65 3.68 11.37 8.75
CA LEU A 65 2.31 11.72 8.37
C LEU A 65 1.81 12.96 9.13
N GLU A 66 2.05 13.04 10.43
CA GLU A 66 1.71 14.19 11.26
C GLU A 66 2.35 15.47 10.74
N ARG A 67 3.63 15.42 10.36
CA ARG A 67 4.35 16.56 9.79
C ARG A 67 3.68 17.06 8.51
N HIS A 68 3.30 16.16 7.60
CA HIS A 68 2.67 16.55 6.33
C HIS A 68 1.23 17.05 6.51
N LEU A 69 0.44 16.41 7.37
CA LEU A 69 -0.92 16.86 7.70
C LEU A 69 -0.91 18.25 8.37
N THR A 70 0.00 18.45 9.33
CA THR A 70 0.18 19.73 10.02
C THR A 70 0.64 20.82 9.06
N ALA A 71 1.63 20.54 8.20
CA ALA A 71 2.13 21.51 7.23
C ALA A 71 1.05 21.96 6.22
N LYS A 72 0.10 21.09 5.90
CA LYS A 72 -1.05 21.40 5.04
C LYS A 72 -2.25 22.00 5.79
N GLY A 73 -2.18 22.11 7.12
CA GLY A 73 -3.27 22.62 7.95
C GLY A 73 -4.50 21.70 7.96
N ILE A 74 -4.33 20.42 7.66
CA ILE A 74 -5.42 19.43 7.62
C ILE A 74 -5.62 18.89 9.04
N PRO A 75 -6.82 19.04 9.65
CA PRO A 75 -7.09 18.48 10.96
C PRO A 75 -7.03 16.95 10.93
N TYR A 76 -6.41 16.37 11.95
CA TYR A 76 -6.30 14.92 12.07
C TYR A 76 -6.44 14.44 13.52
N THR A 77 -6.85 13.18 13.67
CA THR A 77 -6.96 12.49 14.96
C THR A 77 -6.09 11.24 14.95
N ILE A 78 -5.22 11.09 15.94
CA ILE A 78 -4.42 9.88 16.13
C ILE A 78 -5.25 8.85 16.89
N ILE A 79 -5.33 7.64 16.34
CA ILE A 79 -6.12 6.54 16.91
C ILE A 79 -5.18 5.36 17.15
N LEU A 80 -4.97 5.02 18.42
CA LEU A 80 -4.22 3.83 18.81
C LEU A 80 -5.17 2.63 18.84
N MET A 81 -4.87 1.57 18.09
CA MET A 81 -5.77 0.43 17.97
C MET A 81 -5.04 -0.90 17.84
N SER A 82 -5.40 -1.89 18.66
CA SER A 82 -4.80 -3.21 18.59
C SER A 82 -5.22 -3.96 17.32
N GLU A 83 -6.50 -3.92 16.96
CA GLU A 83 -6.99 -4.54 15.72
C GLU A 83 -7.87 -3.56 14.97
N VAL A 84 -7.54 -3.29 13.72
CA VAL A 84 -8.32 -2.40 12.87
C VAL A 84 -9.46 -3.20 12.23
N SER A 85 -10.68 -2.69 12.31
CA SER A 85 -11.84 -3.33 11.70
C SER A 85 -12.86 -2.29 11.22
N PRO A 86 -13.70 -2.61 10.21
CA PRO A 86 -14.70 -1.68 9.71
C PRO A 86 -15.65 -1.14 10.79
N PRO A 87 -16.19 -1.95 11.72
CA PRO A 87 -17.04 -1.43 12.79
C PRO A 87 -16.33 -0.42 13.70
N ARG A 88 -15.04 -0.63 14.00
CA ARG A 88 -14.27 0.29 14.87
C ARG A 88 -14.00 1.62 14.18
N LEU A 89 -13.65 1.62 12.89
CA LEU A 89 -13.44 2.87 12.15
C LEU A 89 -14.77 3.62 11.89
N ALA A 90 -15.88 2.90 11.74
CA ALA A 90 -17.21 3.50 11.61
C ALA A 90 -17.66 4.29 12.87
N MET A 91 -17.02 4.09 14.02
CA MET A 91 -17.29 4.85 15.25
C MET A 91 -16.78 6.30 15.21
N PHE A 92 -16.02 6.68 14.18
CA PHE A 92 -15.52 8.04 13.96
C PHE A 92 -16.23 8.68 12.75
N PRO A 93 -17.50 9.06 12.87
CA PRO A 93 -18.31 9.55 11.75
C PRO A 93 -17.83 10.90 11.21
N ASP A 94 -17.03 11.60 12.01
CA ASP A 94 -16.48 12.93 11.77
C ASP A 94 -15.17 12.89 10.96
N LEU A 95 -14.61 11.70 10.69
CA LEU A 95 -13.42 11.53 9.87
C LEU A 95 -13.79 11.11 8.44
N ASP A 96 -13.15 11.75 7.46
CA ASP A 96 -13.48 11.59 6.04
C ASP A 96 -12.63 10.49 5.39
N ALA A 97 -11.38 10.33 5.83
CA ALA A 97 -10.45 9.30 5.37
C ALA A 97 -9.55 8.81 6.51
N PHE A 98 -9.04 7.59 6.35
CA PHE A 98 -8.12 6.95 7.29
C PHE A 98 -6.82 6.55 6.60
N VAL A 99 -5.71 6.77 7.30
CA VAL A 99 -4.43 6.11 7.01
C VAL A 99 -4.14 5.13 8.13
N GLN A 100 -3.80 3.89 7.77
CA GLN A 100 -3.46 2.85 8.74
C GLN A 100 -1.97 2.52 8.70
N ILE A 101 -1.32 2.61 9.85
CA ILE A 101 0.06 2.22 10.11
C ILE A 101 0.01 0.92 10.91
N ALA A 102 -0.45 -0.15 10.26
CA ALA A 102 -0.63 -1.46 10.86
C ALA A 102 -0.30 -2.55 9.82
N CYS A 103 -1.17 -3.56 9.65
CA CYS A 103 -1.00 -4.57 8.60
C CYS A 103 -1.43 -4.02 7.22
N PRO A 104 -0.52 -3.94 6.22
CA PRO A 104 -0.84 -3.43 4.87
C PRO A 104 -2.02 -4.14 4.18
N ARG A 105 -2.28 -5.40 4.52
CA ARG A 105 -3.40 -6.19 4.00
C ARG A 105 -4.76 -5.57 4.29
N LEU A 106 -4.90 -4.81 5.38
CA LEU A 106 -6.16 -4.21 5.77
C LEU A 106 -6.68 -3.24 4.70
N SER A 107 -5.82 -2.42 4.12
CA SER A 107 -6.20 -1.52 3.03
C SER A 107 -6.14 -2.22 1.67
N ILE A 108 -5.16 -3.10 1.42
CA ILE A 108 -4.97 -3.72 0.09
C ILE A 108 -6.01 -4.82 -0.18
N ASP A 109 -6.16 -5.79 0.73
CA ASP A 109 -7.03 -6.95 0.54
C ASP A 109 -8.46 -6.70 1.05
N TRP A 110 -8.61 -5.89 2.10
CA TRP A 110 -9.89 -5.68 2.81
C TRP A 110 -10.42 -4.24 2.70
N GLY A 111 -9.79 -3.40 1.88
CA GLY A 111 -10.08 -1.97 1.81
C GLY A 111 -11.53 -1.64 1.46
N GLU A 112 -12.17 -2.45 0.63
CA GLU A 112 -13.57 -2.26 0.21
C GLU A 112 -14.59 -2.52 1.33
N ALA A 113 -14.20 -3.20 2.40
CA ALA A 113 -15.09 -3.43 3.55
C ALA A 113 -15.25 -2.18 4.43
N PHE A 114 -14.39 -1.17 4.28
CA PHE A 114 -14.45 0.07 5.04
C PHE A 114 -15.38 1.08 4.38
N SER A 115 -16.22 1.74 5.19
CA SER A 115 -17.17 2.75 4.71
C SER A 115 -16.49 4.05 4.27
N ARG A 116 -15.27 4.30 4.74
CA ARG A 116 -14.45 5.46 4.42
C ARG A 116 -13.14 5.02 3.77
N PRO A 117 -12.54 5.84 2.88
CA PRO A 117 -11.24 5.56 2.29
C PRO A 117 -10.23 5.17 3.37
N THR A 118 -9.64 3.98 3.23
CA THR A 118 -8.63 3.46 4.17
C THR A 118 -7.37 3.13 3.37
N LEU A 119 -6.29 3.84 3.70
CA LEU A 119 -5.06 3.90 2.92
C LEU A 119 -3.87 3.27 3.66
N THR A 120 -2.91 2.74 2.90
CA THR A 120 -1.54 2.54 3.41
C THR A 120 -0.84 3.89 3.60
N PRO A 121 0.31 3.93 4.31
CA PRO A 121 1.08 5.18 4.46
C PRO A 121 1.54 5.78 3.13
N TYR A 122 1.98 4.94 2.18
CA TYR A 122 2.36 5.39 0.83
C TYR A 122 1.18 6.08 0.13
N GLU A 123 0.03 5.42 0.11
CA GLU A 123 -1.16 5.92 -0.57
C GLU A 123 -1.70 7.21 0.06
N ALA A 124 -1.56 7.36 1.39
CA ALA A 124 -1.88 8.59 2.08
C ALA A 124 -0.95 9.74 1.65
N LEU A 125 0.33 9.47 1.42
CA LEU A 125 1.28 10.48 0.94
C LEU A 125 1.07 10.83 -0.52
N VAL A 126 0.55 9.90 -1.34
CA VAL A 126 0.04 10.21 -2.67
C VAL A 126 -1.18 11.12 -2.57
N ALA A 127 -2.17 10.77 -1.72
CA ALA A 127 -3.37 11.57 -1.53
C ALA A 127 -3.08 12.97 -0.99
N LEU A 128 -2.04 13.09 -0.16
CA LEU A 128 -1.55 14.35 0.38
C LEU A 128 -0.61 15.10 -0.57
N ASP A 129 -0.41 14.65 -1.83
CA ASP A 129 0.43 15.32 -2.82
C ASP A 129 1.88 15.54 -2.30
N VAL A 130 2.44 14.51 -1.66
CA VAL A 130 3.82 14.47 -1.15
C VAL A 130 4.71 13.62 -2.05
N VAL A 131 4.16 12.52 -2.57
CA VAL A 131 4.83 11.62 -3.51
C VAL A 131 3.92 11.38 -4.72
N PRO A 132 4.46 11.21 -5.93
CA PRO A 132 3.65 10.96 -7.11
C PRO A 132 2.94 9.61 -7.02
N GLY A 133 1.73 9.55 -7.57
CA GLY A 133 1.01 8.29 -7.74
C GLY A 133 1.75 7.36 -8.72
N TRP A 134 1.65 6.04 -8.51
CA TRP A 134 2.30 5.06 -9.42
C TRP A 134 1.79 5.12 -10.87
N TRP A 135 0.64 5.77 -11.09
CA TRP A 135 0.06 6.04 -12.41
C TRP A 135 0.55 7.34 -13.05
N GLU A 136 1.29 8.18 -12.32
CA GLU A 136 1.66 9.55 -12.75
C GLU A 136 3.02 9.62 -13.43
N GLY A 137 3.86 8.60 -13.28
CA GLY A 137 5.18 8.58 -13.90
C GLY A 137 5.69 7.18 -14.20
N ALA A 138 5.76 6.83 -15.48
CA ALA A 138 6.96 6.17 -15.99
C ALA A 138 7.92 7.27 -16.47
N GLU A 139 8.55 7.96 -15.54
CA GLU A 139 9.78 8.71 -15.87
C GLU A 139 10.89 7.67 -16.09
N PRO A 140 11.60 7.67 -17.23
CA PRO A 140 12.67 6.72 -17.49
C PRO A 140 13.83 7.00 -16.52
N GLN A 141 13.94 6.21 -15.46
CA GLN A 141 15.17 6.15 -14.67
C GLN A 141 16.29 5.69 -15.60
N GLN A 142 17.18 6.62 -15.96
CA GLN A 142 18.46 6.33 -16.58
C GLN A 142 19.22 5.38 -15.65
N GLN A 143 19.28 4.10 -16.03
CA GLN A 143 20.18 3.13 -15.42
C GLN A 143 21.62 3.61 -15.63
N GLN A 144 22.23 4.14 -14.56
CA GLN A 144 23.68 4.15 -14.47
C GLN A 144 24.15 2.70 -14.41
N GLY A 145 24.84 2.29 -15.47
CA GLY A 145 25.04 0.90 -15.83
C GLY A 145 26.03 0.14 -14.95
N GLN A 146 25.82 -1.17 -14.92
CA GLN A 146 26.89 -2.15 -14.86
C GLN A 146 26.56 -3.24 -15.89
N GLN A 147 27.43 -3.31 -16.91
CA GLN A 147 27.38 -4.26 -18.02
C GLN A 147 27.72 -5.66 -17.54
N GLY A 148 26.98 -6.68 -18.01
CA GLY A 148 27.41 -8.07 -17.84
C GLY A 148 26.38 -9.16 -18.16
N GLY A 149 26.01 -9.34 -19.43
CA GLY A 149 25.95 -10.68 -20.05
C GLY A 149 24.68 -11.57 -19.98
N ILE A 150 23.95 -11.58 -21.10
CA ILE A 150 23.35 -12.72 -21.87
C ILE A 150 22.41 -13.76 -21.21
N GLY A 151 21.16 -13.86 -21.72
CA GLY A 151 20.33 -15.07 -21.55
C GLY A 151 18.82 -15.01 -21.86
N LEU A 152 18.45 -14.64 -23.10
CA LEU A 152 17.25 -15.04 -23.87
C LEU A 152 15.99 -15.61 -23.16
N TYR A 153 14.88 -14.85 -23.24
CA TYR A 153 13.55 -15.39 -23.55
C TYR A 153 12.76 -14.33 -24.34
N THR A 154 12.61 -14.59 -25.63
CA THR A 154 11.75 -13.85 -26.55
C THR A 154 10.31 -14.32 -26.44
N GLY A 155 9.37 -13.37 -26.35
CA GLY A 155 8.01 -13.54 -26.84
C GLY A 155 6.91 -13.44 -25.78
N ALA A 156 6.33 -12.25 -25.64
CA ALA A 156 4.92 -12.00 -25.98
C ALA A 156 4.56 -10.58 -25.55
N SER A 157 4.35 -9.73 -26.55
CA SER A 157 3.71 -8.42 -26.46
C SER A 157 2.42 -8.47 -25.65
N ASN A 158 2.31 -7.59 -24.67
CA ASN A 158 1.06 -6.87 -24.41
C ASN A 158 1.42 -5.46 -23.96
N ALA A 159 1.02 -4.49 -24.78
CA ALA A 159 1.10 -3.09 -24.51
C ALA A 159 0.08 -2.74 -23.40
N GLU A 160 0.46 -2.91 -22.15
CA GLU A 160 -0.14 -2.17 -21.04
C GLU A 160 0.80 -0.99 -20.78
N GLY A 161 0.32 0.23 -21.02
CA GLY A 161 1.11 1.46 -20.92
C GLY A 161 1.94 1.48 -19.64
N ALA A 162 3.21 1.86 -19.76
CA ALA A 162 4.21 1.85 -18.70
C ALA A 162 3.71 2.64 -17.48
N MET A 163 3.12 1.95 -16.52
CA MET A 163 2.86 2.46 -15.17
C MET A 163 3.98 1.98 -14.27
N ALA A 164 4.45 2.83 -13.36
CA ALA A 164 5.39 2.40 -12.34
C ALA A 164 4.77 1.29 -11.48
N PRO A 165 5.58 0.34 -10.98
CA PRO A 165 5.07 -0.71 -10.11
C PRO A 165 4.49 -0.12 -8.82
N TYR A 166 3.31 -0.57 -8.43
CA TYR A 166 2.74 -0.25 -7.11
C TYR A 166 3.70 -0.76 -6.02
N PRO A 167 4.13 0.09 -5.06
CA PRO A 167 5.14 -0.31 -4.09
C PRO A 167 4.58 -1.40 -3.18
N MET A 168 5.36 -2.48 -3.02
CA MET A 168 5.02 -3.65 -2.20
C MET A 168 6.09 -3.98 -1.16
N ASP A 169 6.99 -3.03 -0.89
CA ASP A 169 8.10 -3.15 0.06
C ASP A 169 7.67 -2.99 1.54
N TYR A 170 6.36 -2.96 1.80
CA TYR A 170 5.78 -2.87 3.15
C TYR A 170 6.28 -3.95 4.13
N TYR A 171 6.82 -5.07 3.61
CA TYR A 171 7.35 -6.20 4.40
C TYR A 171 8.88 -6.36 4.29
N ALA A 172 9.59 -5.37 3.73
CA ALA A 172 11.05 -5.43 3.60
C ALA A 172 11.71 -5.56 4.98
N LYS A 173 12.56 -6.59 5.14
CA LYS A 173 13.25 -6.90 6.41
C LYS A 173 14.10 -5.75 6.93
N ASP A 174 14.70 -4.97 6.02
CA ASP A 174 15.62 -3.89 6.37
C ASP A 174 14.90 -2.57 6.74
N GLY A 175 13.56 -2.58 6.69
CA GLY A 175 12.74 -1.38 6.85
C GLY A 175 12.77 -0.54 5.56
N GLY A 176 11.66 -0.55 4.82
CA GLY A 176 11.41 0.36 3.71
C GLY A 176 10.81 1.68 4.17
N GLU A 177 10.77 2.67 3.28
CA GLU A 177 10.18 4.00 3.54
C GLU A 177 8.73 3.90 4.03
N TRP A 178 8.01 2.90 3.53
CA TRP A 178 6.58 2.66 3.80
C TRP A 178 6.32 1.51 4.79
N ASN A 179 7.37 0.96 5.42
CA ASN A 179 7.22 -0.21 6.28
C ASN A 179 6.53 0.14 7.60
N SER A 180 5.30 -0.36 7.76
CA SER A 180 4.46 -0.15 8.94
C SER A 180 4.88 -0.95 10.19
N SER A 181 5.89 -1.81 10.07
CA SER A 181 6.43 -2.60 11.18
C SER A 181 7.63 -1.90 11.81
N TYR A 182 7.62 -1.78 13.14
CA TYR A 182 8.75 -1.27 13.88
C TYR A 182 9.81 -2.37 14.10
N HIS A 183 10.99 -2.19 13.51
CA HIS A 183 12.18 -2.96 13.86
C HIS A 183 13.11 -2.08 14.69
N LYS A 184 13.34 -2.46 15.96
CA LYS A 184 14.41 -1.86 16.76
C LYS A 184 15.73 -2.33 16.14
N LYS A 185 16.46 -1.46 15.45
CA LYS A 185 17.84 -1.77 15.02
C LYS A 185 18.63 -2.04 16.30
N SER A 186 19.06 -3.30 16.47
CA SER A 186 19.93 -3.76 17.55
C SER A 186 21.33 -3.24 17.37
#